data_AF-A0A5B7D6G7-F1
#
_entry.id   AF-A0A5B7D6G7-F1
#
_cell.length_a   1.000
_cell.length_b   1.000
_cell.length_c   1.000
_cell.angle_alpha   90.00
_cell.angle_beta   90.00
_cell.angle_gamma   90.00
#
_symmetry.space_group_name_H-M   'P 1'
#
loop_
_entity.id
_entity.type
_entity.pdbx_description
1 polymer ?
#
loop_
_entity_poly.entity_id
_entity_poly.type
_entity_poly.pdbx_seq_one_letter_code
_entity_poly.pdbx_strand_id
1 'polypeptide(L)'
;MPVATPVSPRVFKAIEKSDIHTLACCREEDIRAILPCLVRMSLIAPLDHSEECIAGRKVILRILSGIEVVNSLVALLSIDFPALEADVKKEQQLRQKLGGGNQGESVLVQNLANGLALEFECSDPTRRLRLLLSELLLVMAQLI
;
A
#
# COMPACT_ATOMS: atom_id res chain seq x y z
N MET A 1 18.74 -13.96 -1.59
CA MET A 1 17.84 -13.11 -0.79
C MET A 1 18.69 -12.02 -0.17
N PRO A 2 18.34 -10.72 -0.30
CA PRO A 2 19.13 -9.69 0.35
C PRO A 2 18.94 -9.84 1.86
N VAL A 3 20.04 -10.14 2.55
CA VAL A 3 20.10 -10.19 4.02
C VAL A 3 19.71 -8.79 4.50
N ALA A 4 18.65 -8.70 5.32
CA ALA A 4 18.22 -7.44 5.90
C ALA A 4 19.40 -6.86 6.70
N THR A 5 20.00 -5.79 6.20
CA THR A 5 21.07 -5.07 6.90
C THR A 5 20.50 -4.57 8.23
N PRO A 6 21.11 -4.92 9.37
CA PRO A 6 20.59 -4.54 10.67
C PRO A 6 20.54 -3.01 10.78
N VAL A 7 19.43 -2.49 11.30
CA VAL A 7 19.27 -1.05 11.55
C VAL A 7 20.33 -0.60 12.55
N SER A 8 21.06 0.47 12.24
CA SER A 8 22.08 0.96 13.15
C SER A 8 21.44 1.45 14.47
N PRO A 9 22.09 1.26 15.63
CA PRO A 9 21.52 1.69 16.92
C PRO A 9 21.21 3.18 16.98
N ARG A 10 21.95 3.99 16.22
CA ARG A 10 21.71 5.44 16.08
C ARG A 10 20.38 5.72 15.40
N VAL A 11 20.10 5.05 14.28
CA VAL A 11 18.85 5.21 13.52
C VAL A 11 17.67 4.69 14.32
N PHE A 12 17.84 3.54 14.99
CA PHE A 12 16.80 2.97 15.85
C PHE A 12 16.40 3.95 16.97
N LYS A 13 17.37 4.51 17.70
CA LYS A 13 17.12 5.52 18.75
C LYS A 13 16.48 6.79 18.19
N ALA A 14 16.85 7.20 16.98
CA ALA A 14 16.27 8.38 16.35
C ALA A 14 14.78 8.17 16.02
N ILE A 15 14.39 6.97 15.57
CA ILE A 15 12.97 6.62 15.37
C ILE A 15 12.22 6.54 16.69
N GLU A 16 12.78 5.83 17.67
CA GLU A 16 12.17 5.64 19.00
C GLU A 16 11.82 6.98 19.65
N LYS A 17 12.73 7.96 19.53
CA LYS A 17 12.55 9.31 20.07
C LYS A 17 11.86 10.28 19.11
N SER A 18 11.48 9.83 17.92
CA SER A 18 10.98 10.69 16.84
C SER A 18 11.86 11.92 16.58
N ASP A 19 13.19 11.73 16.64
CA ASP A 19 14.18 12.78 16.38
C ASP A 19 14.39 12.92 14.86
N ILE A 20 13.56 13.77 14.27
CA ILE A 20 13.50 14.00 12.83
C ILE A 20 14.76 14.71 12.30
N HIS A 21 15.43 15.52 13.12
CA HIS A 21 16.69 16.16 12.74
C HIS A 21 17.82 15.15 12.58
N THR A 22 17.93 14.20 13.51
CA THR A 22 18.92 13.13 13.39
C THR A 22 18.64 12.23 12.19
N LEU A 23 17.36 11.94 11.89
CA LEU A 23 16.94 11.16 10.73
C LEU A 23 17.28 11.87 9.40
N ALA A 24 17.13 13.19 9.32
CA ALA A 24 17.45 13.96 8.11
C ALA A 24 18.96 13.98 7.77
N CYS A 25 19.82 13.75 8.76
CA CYS A 25 21.28 13.69 8.59
C CYS A 25 21.80 12.27 8.28
N CYS A 26 20.94 11.25 8.32
CA CYS A 26 21.34 9.87 8.01
C CYS A 26 21.53 9.67 6.50
N ARG A 27 22.41 8.73 6.15
CA ARG A 27 22.60 8.33 4.75
C ARG A 27 21.43 7.48 4.27
N GLU A 28 21.19 7.46 2.97
CA GLU A 28 20.11 6.67 2.37
C GLU A 28 20.23 5.17 2.70
N GLU A 29 21.45 4.63 2.73
CA GLU A 29 21.75 3.23 3.09
C GLU A 29 21.24 2.86 4.50
N ASP A 30 21.38 3.78 5.45
CA ASP A 30 20.94 3.62 6.84
C ASP A 30 19.42 3.80 7.00
N ILE A 31 18.83 4.66 6.17
CA ILE A 31 17.39 4.97 6.18
C ILE A 31 16.58 3.88 5.47
N ARG A 32 17.16 3.16 4.51
CA ARG A 32 16.44 2.20 3.67
C ARG A 32 15.69 1.13 4.47
N ALA A 33 16.28 0.64 5.57
CA ALA A 33 15.68 -0.38 6.42
C ALA A 33 14.44 0.11 7.19
N ILE A 34 14.32 1.42 7.40
CA ILE A 34 13.24 2.05 8.17
C ILE A 34 12.24 2.79 7.28
N LEU A 35 12.49 2.79 5.98
CA LEU A 35 11.70 3.49 4.97
C LEU A 35 10.20 3.15 5.03
N PRO A 36 9.76 1.87 5.20
CA PRO A 36 8.34 1.56 5.35
C PRO A 36 7.70 2.23 6.58
N CYS A 37 8.45 2.38 7.68
CA CYS A 37 7.96 3.04 8.90
C CYS A 37 7.79 4.53 8.67
N LEU A 38 8.76 5.19 8.02
CA LEU A 38 8.67 6.61 7.69
C LEU A 38 7.52 6.91 6.73
N VAL A 39 7.33 6.05 5.71
CA VAL A 39 6.18 6.16 4.82
C VAL A 39 4.87 6.06 5.59
N ARG A 40 4.72 5.08 6.51
CA ARG A 40 3.52 5.00 7.35
C ARG A 40 3.31 6.22 8.24
N MET A 41 4.36 6.71 8.90
CA MET A 41 4.29 7.95 9.69
C MET A 41 3.82 9.14 8.86
N SER A 42 4.18 9.20 7.57
CA SER A 42 3.74 10.27 6.68
C SER A 42 2.30 10.13 6.18
N LEU A 43 1.77 8.89 6.07
CA LEU A 43 0.45 8.60 5.53
C LEU A 43 -0.65 8.59 6.59
N ILE A 44 -0.33 8.26 7.84
CA ILE A 44 -1.30 8.25 8.94
C ILE A 44 -1.77 9.68 9.23
N ALA A 45 -3.08 9.85 9.48
CA ALA A 45 -3.64 11.12 9.94
C ALA A 45 -3.00 11.50 11.28
N PRO A 46 -2.39 12.70 11.41
CA PRO A 46 -1.71 13.07 12.62
C PRO A 46 -2.73 13.23 13.76
N LEU A 47 -2.43 12.63 14.91
CA LEU A 47 -3.25 12.77 16.13
C LEU A 47 -3.04 14.14 16.80
N ASP A 48 -1.94 14.81 16.45
CA ASP A 48 -1.56 16.13 16.95
C ASP A 48 -1.39 17.10 15.76
N HIS A 49 -1.94 18.32 15.90
CA HIS A 49 -1.87 19.38 14.90
C HIS A 49 -0.93 20.52 15.32
N SER A 50 -0.08 20.28 16.32
CA SER A 50 0.98 21.21 16.69
C SER A 50 1.88 21.55 15.49
N GLU A 51 2.38 22.79 15.45
CA GLU A 51 3.29 23.26 14.40
C GLU A 51 4.57 22.40 14.32
N GLU A 52 5.05 21.91 15.46
CA GLU A 52 6.20 21.00 15.54
C GLU A 52 5.93 19.65 14.84
N CYS A 53 4.74 19.06 15.03
CA CYS A 53 4.34 17.84 14.36
C CYS A 53 4.24 18.04 12.84
N ILE A 54 3.61 19.13 12.41
CA ILE A 54 3.47 19.48 10.99
C ILE A 54 4.85 19.72 10.35
N ALA A 55 5.74 20.45 11.02
CA ALA A 55 7.10 20.70 10.56
C ALA A 55 7.89 19.39 10.45
N GLY A 56 7.81 18.52 11.46
CA GLY A 56 8.40 17.19 11.45
C GLY A 56 7.96 16.34 10.25
N ARG A 57 6.64 16.30 9.99
CA ARG A 57 6.07 15.57 8.84
C ARG A 57 6.60 16.10 7.51
N LYS A 58 6.75 17.41 7.35
CA LYS A 58 7.35 18.01 6.14
C LYS A 58 8.79 17.53 5.91
N VAL A 59 9.58 17.40 6.98
CA VAL A 59 10.96 16.90 6.88
C VAL A 59 10.96 15.41 6.51
N ILE A 60 10.09 14.59 7.09
CA ILE A 60 9.94 13.18 6.69
C ILE A 60 9.57 13.07 5.21
N LEU A 61 8.59 13.84 4.73
CA LEU A 61 8.21 13.86 3.32
C LEU A 61 9.37 14.28 2.40
N ARG A 62 10.21 15.22 2.86
CA ARG A 62 11.41 15.64 2.12
C ARG A 62 12.44 14.51 2.02
N ILE A 63 12.69 13.77 3.11
CA ILE A 63 13.56 12.58 3.10
C ILE A 63 13.02 11.55 2.10
N LEU A 64 11.71 11.30 2.15
CA LEU A 64 11.00 10.36 1.28
C LEU A 64 11.04 10.76 -0.21
N SER A 65 10.93 12.05 -0.51
CA SER A 65 10.95 12.55 -1.91
C SER A 65 12.27 12.32 -2.65
N GLY A 66 13.37 12.08 -1.92
CA GLY A 66 14.69 11.85 -2.50
C GLY A 66 14.96 10.39 -2.89
N ILE A 67 14.05 9.45 -2.58
CA ILE A 67 14.30 8.01 -2.70
C ILE A 67 13.29 7.38 -3.65
N GLU A 68 13.73 6.92 -4.83
CA GLU A 68 12.85 6.38 -5.87
C GLU A 68 11.99 5.20 -5.40
N VAL A 69 12.54 4.34 -4.53
CA VAL A 69 11.86 3.15 -3.98
C VAL A 69 10.63 3.52 -3.16
N VAL A 70 10.56 4.75 -2.66
CA VAL A 70 9.40 5.24 -1.90
C VAL A 70 8.15 5.25 -2.74
N ASN A 71 8.22 5.54 -4.05
CA ASN A 71 7.02 5.58 -4.90
C ASN A 71 6.30 4.23 -4.94
N SER A 72 7.06 3.13 -5.08
CA SER A 72 6.52 1.78 -5.02
C SER A 72 6.02 1.43 -3.61
N LEU A 73 6.71 1.86 -2.56
CA LEU A 73 6.28 1.64 -1.17
C LEU A 73 5.00 2.41 -0.83
N VAL A 74 4.87 3.65 -1.27
CA VAL A 74 3.68 4.47 -1.09
C VAL A 74 2.51 3.81 -1.80
N ALA A 75 2.67 3.35 -3.04
CA ALA A 75 1.63 2.62 -3.74
C ALA A 75 1.16 1.35 -3.00
N LEU A 76 2.08 0.62 -2.35
CA LEU A 76 1.76 -0.58 -1.56
C LEU A 76 1.15 -0.25 -0.19
N LEU A 77 1.61 0.79 0.48
CA LEU A 77 1.17 1.17 1.83
C LEU A 77 -0.08 2.05 1.84
N SER A 78 -0.44 2.64 0.70
CA SER A 78 -1.62 3.50 0.55
C SER A 78 -2.87 2.72 0.09
N ILE A 79 -2.79 1.38 0.05
CA ILE A 79 -3.93 0.53 -0.31
C ILE A 79 -4.99 0.64 0.80
N ASP A 80 -6.18 1.10 0.43
CA ASP A 80 -7.35 1.16 1.32
C ASP A 80 -8.00 -0.23 1.40
N PHE A 81 -7.54 -1.03 2.36
CA PHE A 81 -8.09 -2.36 2.62
C PHE A 81 -9.56 -2.32 3.06
N PRO A 82 -10.01 -1.41 3.95
CA PRO A 82 -11.44 -1.29 4.27
C PRO A 82 -12.34 -1.07 3.05
N ALA A 83 -11.97 -0.16 2.14
CA ALA A 83 -12.73 0.05 0.91
C ALA A 83 -12.72 -1.20 0.01
N LEU A 84 -11.54 -1.84 -0.15
CA LEU A 84 -11.40 -3.07 -0.92
C LEU A 84 -12.26 -4.21 -0.36
N GLU A 85 -12.31 -4.37 0.96
CA GLU A 85 -13.14 -5.36 1.64
C GLU A 85 -14.64 -5.11 1.39
N ALA A 86 -15.07 -3.84 1.46
CA ALA A 86 -16.45 -3.48 1.16
C ALA A 86 -16.83 -3.84 -0.29
N ASP A 87 -15.92 -3.62 -1.24
CA ASP A 87 -16.15 -3.97 -2.65
C ASP A 87 -16.20 -5.50 -2.86
N VAL A 88 -15.31 -6.26 -2.20
CA VAL A 88 -15.33 -7.74 -2.22
C VAL A 88 -16.65 -8.28 -1.66
N LYS A 89 -17.14 -7.73 -0.55
CA LYS A 89 -18.42 -8.14 0.05
C LYS A 89 -19.61 -7.85 -0.89
N LYS A 90 -19.61 -6.70 -1.57
CA LYS A 90 -20.63 -6.38 -2.58
C LYS A 90 -20.59 -7.37 -3.75
N GLU A 91 -19.39 -7.68 -4.25
CA GLU A 91 -19.18 -8.65 -5.33
C GLU A 91 -19.72 -10.04 -4.96
N GLN A 92 -19.40 -10.53 -3.75
CA GLN A 92 -19.90 -11.81 -3.25
C GLN A 92 -21.43 -11.84 -3.16
N GLN A 93 -22.05 -10.76 -2.64
CA GLN A 93 -23.51 -10.65 -2.56
C GLN A 93 -24.17 -10.62 -3.93
N LEU A 94 -23.57 -9.91 -4.90
CA LEU A 94 -24.07 -9.83 -6.26
C LEU A 94 -24.10 -11.23 -6.91
N ARG A 95 -23.00 -11.98 -6.77
CA ARG A 95 -22.87 -13.34 -7.31
C ARG A 95 -23.85 -14.34 -6.69
N GLN A 96 -24.16 -14.19 -5.39
CA GLN A 96 -25.19 -15.00 -4.72
C GLN A 96 -26.61 -14.69 -5.21
N LYS A 97 -26.91 -13.41 -5.48
CA LYS A 97 -28.26 -12.95 -5.89
C LYS A 97 -28.58 -13.26 -7.36
N LEU A 98 -27.59 -13.24 -8.25
CA LEU A 98 -27.78 -13.36 -9.69
C LEU A 98 -27.73 -14.80 -10.23
N GLY A 99 -27.66 -15.83 -9.39
CA GLY A 99 -27.68 -17.22 -9.87
C GLY A 99 -26.56 -17.48 -10.90
N GLY A 100 -25.31 -17.25 -10.50
CA GLY A 100 -24.12 -17.84 -11.14
C GLY A 100 -23.78 -17.47 -12.60
N GLY A 101 -24.47 -16.54 -13.26
CA GLY A 101 -24.38 -16.43 -14.73
C GLY A 101 -23.64 -15.23 -15.33
N ASN A 102 -23.77 -14.02 -14.77
CA ASN A 102 -23.29 -12.81 -15.47
C ASN A 102 -21.87 -12.40 -15.05
N GLN A 103 -20.89 -12.85 -15.83
CA GLN A 103 -19.48 -12.43 -15.75
C GLN A 103 -19.25 -10.96 -16.19
N GLY A 104 -20.28 -10.26 -16.66
CA GLY A 104 -20.18 -8.91 -17.24
C GLY A 104 -20.25 -7.75 -16.23
N GLU A 105 -20.76 -7.97 -15.03
CA GLU A 105 -20.94 -6.92 -14.01
C GLU A 105 -20.12 -7.26 -12.75
N SER A 106 -18.80 -7.11 -12.83
CA SER A 106 -17.94 -7.18 -11.64
C SER A 106 -17.71 -5.79 -11.06
N VAL A 107 -17.96 -5.65 -9.77
CA VAL A 107 -17.63 -4.45 -8.97
C VAL A 107 -16.11 -4.31 -8.87
N LEU A 108 -15.38 -5.43 -8.80
CA LEU A 108 -13.93 -5.45 -8.66
C LEU A 108 -13.21 -5.16 -9.99
N VAL A 109 -13.78 -5.63 -11.11
CA VAL A 109 -13.17 -5.56 -12.43
C VAL A 109 -14.15 -4.95 -13.43
N GLN A 110 -13.99 -3.64 -13.65
CA GLN A 110 -14.72 -2.90 -14.68
C GLN A 110 -13.82 -2.66 -15.89
N ASN A 111 -14.38 -2.77 -17.09
CA ASN A 111 -13.76 -2.44 -18.39
C ASN A 111 -12.42 -3.16 -18.64
N LEU A 112 -12.47 -4.49 -18.78
CA LEU A 112 -11.30 -5.27 -19.17
C LEU A 112 -11.08 -5.14 -20.70
N ALA A 113 -10.37 -4.09 -21.11
CA ALA A 113 -10.12 -3.82 -22.53
C ALA A 113 -9.09 -4.80 -23.13
N ASN A 114 -8.06 -5.15 -22.35
CA ASN A 114 -7.08 -6.17 -22.70
C ASN A 114 -7.27 -7.41 -21.82
N GLY A 115 -6.80 -8.58 -22.25
CA GLY A 115 -6.92 -9.81 -21.46
C GLY A 115 -6.34 -9.68 -20.04
N LEU A 116 -6.86 -10.47 -19.09
CA LEU A 116 -6.55 -10.40 -17.65
C LEU A 116 -5.04 -10.37 -17.34
N ALA A 117 -4.24 -11.17 -18.05
CA ALA A 117 -2.80 -11.27 -17.81
C ALA A 117 -2.08 -9.94 -18.11
N LEU A 118 -2.39 -9.30 -19.24
CA LEU A 118 -1.76 -8.05 -19.64
C LEU A 118 -2.19 -6.89 -18.73
N GLU A 119 -3.47 -6.84 -18.37
CA GLU A 119 -3.98 -5.87 -17.41
C GLU A 119 -3.29 -6.04 -16.05
N PHE A 120 -3.09 -7.27 -15.57
CA PHE A 120 -2.39 -7.51 -14.31
C PHE A 120 -0.94 -7.02 -14.34
N GLU A 121 -0.20 -7.31 -15.42
CA GLU A 121 1.21 -6.92 -15.54
C GLU A 121 1.40 -5.40 -15.59
N CYS A 122 0.51 -4.67 -16.27
CA CYS A 122 0.60 -3.21 -16.43
C CYS A 122 -0.05 -2.41 -15.28
N SER A 123 -0.83 -3.06 -14.43
CA SER A 123 -1.61 -2.41 -13.37
C SER A 123 -0.80 -2.03 -12.14
N ASP A 124 -1.28 -1.02 -11.42
CA ASP A 124 -0.80 -0.67 -10.08
C ASP A 124 -1.15 -1.76 -9.04
N PRO A 125 -0.50 -1.77 -7.86
CA PRO A 125 -0.72 -2.79 -6.85
C PRO A 125 -2.18 -2.95 -6.39
N THR A 126 -2.95 -1.85 -6.33
CA THR A 126 -4.35 -1.89 -5.89
C THR A 126 -5.22 -2.57 -6.95
N ARG A 127 -5.04 -2.22 -8.23
CA ARG A 127 -5.77 -2.86 -9.34
C ARG A 127 -5.38 -4.32 -9.50
N ARG A 128 -4.11 -4.69 -9.31
CA ARG A 128 -3.66 -6.10 -9.29
C ARG A 128 -4.38 -6.92 -8.23
N LEU A 129 -4.54 -6.39 -7.01
CA LEU A 129 -5.30 -7.07 -5.95
C LEU A 129 -6.76 -7.26 -6.33
N ARG A 130 -7.41 -6.25 -6.91
CA ARG A 130 -8.81 -6.35 -7.37
C ARG A 130 -8.99 -7.43 -8.43
N LEU A 131 -8.08 -7.48 -9.42
CA LEU A 131 -8.07 -8.52 -10.46
C LEU A 131 -7.92 -9.92 -9.85
N LEU A 132 -6.94 -10.10 -8.96
CA LEU A 132 -6.69 -11.37 -8.28
C LEU A 132 -7.89 -11.82 -7.45
N LEU A 133 -8.50 -10.90 -6.68
CA LEU A 133 -9.65 -11.21 -5.83
C LEU A 133 -10.89 -11.59 -6.67
N SER A 134 -11.10 -10.94 -7.82
CA SER A 134 -12.17 -11.33 -8.75
C SER A 134 -12.02 -12.76 -9.24
N GLU A 135 -10.83 -13.14 -9.69
CA GLU A 135 -10.53 -14.51 -10.14
C GLU A 135 -10.64 -15.52 -8.99
N LEU A 136 -10.13 -15.17 -7.81
CA LEU A 136 -10.23 -16.04 -6.63
C LEU A 136 -11.69 -16.31 -6.25
N LEU A 137 -12.54 -15.29 -6.25
CA LEU A 137 -13.97 -15.44 -5.97
C LEU A 137 -14.68 -16.29 -7.03
N LEU A 138 -14.26 -16.19 -8.30
CA LEU A 138 -14.79 -17.02 -9.38
C LEU A 138 -14.45 -18.49 -9.16
N VAL A 139 -13.19 -18.80 -8.84
CA VAL A 139 -12.76 -20.17 -8.53
C VAL A 139 -13.49 -20.70 -7.30
N MET A 140 -13.60 -19.90 -6.23
CA MET A 140 -14.32 -20.30 -5.02
C MET A 140 -15.79 -20.63 -5.29
N ALA A 141 -16.44 -19.91 -6.21
CA ALA A 141 -17.82 -20.18 -6.59
C ALA A 141 -18.00 -21.47 -7.41
N GLN A 142 -16.95 -21.98 -8.06
CA GLN A 142 -16.98 -23.25 -8.80
C GLN A 142 -16.69 -24.47 -7.92
N LEU A 143 -16.09 -24.26 -6.74
CA LEU A 143 -15.72 -25.31 -5.79
C LEU A 143 -16.84 -25.64 -4.79
N ILE A 144 -17.94 -24.87 -4.80
CA ILE A 144 -19.14 -25.05 -3.98
C ILE A 144 -20.25 -25.60 -4.87
#